data_AF-A0A2V5KWM8-F1
#
_entry.id   AF-A0A2V5KWM8-F1
#
_cell.length_a   1.000
_cell.length_b   1.000
_cell.length_c   1.000
_cell.angle_alpha   90.00
_cell.angle_beta   90.00
_cell.angle_gamma   90.00
#
_symmetry.space_group_name_H-M   'P 1'
#
loop_
_entity.id
_entity.type
_entity.pdbx_description
1 polymer ?
#
loop_
_entity_poly.entity_id
_entity_poly.type
_entity_poly.pdbx_seq_one_letter_code
_entity_poly.pdbx_strand_id
1 'polypeptide(L)'
;MNLRALQFFLVIAIAPFINAALLSGALSSGAIYSLDFVDIDGNKLSTADGHVTVLVLATTAEREKVHVIGERVPDFCLGNPNYRMITIVRFTSRHTAIGRRIATALVKHRVNEAARRLQGRYDANKISRDARKDIFTVLDFDGSASSQLDDSAQAAPFRVLVFARDGKLLAQWTDVPSAKQLADVLKESR
;
A
#
# COMPACT_ATOMS: atom_id res chain seq x y z
N MET A 1 -40.44 -24.45 40.19
CA MET A 1 -40.37 -23.79 38.87
C MET A 1 -38.90 -23.58 38.52
N ASN A 2 -38.47 -24.13 37.39
CA ASN A 2 -37.12 -24.03 36.84
C ASN A 2 -36.76 -22.61 36.39
N LEU A 3 -35.49 -22.22 36.54
CA LEU A 3 -34.65 -21.42 35.61
C LEU A 3 -33.31 -21.19 36.35
N ARG A 4 -32.32 -22.08 36.17
CA ARG A 4 -31.23 -21.98 35.18
C ARG A 4 -30.30 -20.78 35.39
N ALA A 5 -29.13 -21.10 35.95
CA ALA A 5 -27.79 -20.77 35.45
C ALA A 5 -27.64 -19.54 34.53
N LEU A 6 -26.87 -18.56 35.00
CA LEU A 6 -25.79 -17.98 34.21
C LEU A 6 -24.71 -17.42 35.15
N GLN A 7 -23.64 -18.19 35.33
CA GLN A 7 -22.42 -17.73 35.98
C GLN A 7 -21.73 -16.73 35.04
N PHE A 8 -21.66 -15.47 35.45
CA PHE A 8 -20.87 -14.44 34.76
C PHE A 8 -19.38 -14.65 35.04
N PHE A 9 -18.75 -15.54 34.30
CA PHE A 9 -17.29 -15.51 34.12
C PHE A 9 -16.99 -14.56 32.96
N LEU A 10 -16.76 -13.29 33.26
CA LEU A 10 -16.18 -12.33 32.32
C LEU A 10 -14.86 -11.83 32.89
N VAL A 11 -13.82 -12.68 32.80
CA VAL A 11 -12.44 -12.22 32.96
C VAL A 11 -12.08 -11.50 31.66
N ILE A 12 -12.29 -10.18 31.63
CA ILE A 12 -11.75 -9.34 30.56
C ILE A 12 -10.24 -9.26 30.81
N ALA A 13 -9.49 -10.17 30.19
CA ALA A 13 -8.05 -9.98 30.03
C ALA A 13 -7.85 -8.82 29.03
N ILE A 14 -7.76 -7.60 29.56
CA ILE A 14 -7.30 -6.45 28.78
C ILE A 14 -5.80 -6.68 28.55
N ALA A 15 -5.45 -7.34 27.45
CA ALA A 15 -4.09 -7.29 26.96
C ALA A 15 -3.76 -5.82 26.68
N PRO A 16 -2.66 -5.26 27.20
CA PRO A 16 -2.21 -3.96 26.75
C PRO A 16 -1.77 -4.16 25.30
N PHE A 17 -2.59 -3.71 24.35
CA PHE A 17 -2.10 -3.35 23.03
C PHE A 17 -1.10 -2.23 23.27
N ILE A 18 0.19 -2.58 23.32
CA ILE A 18 1.26 -1.60 23.22
C ILE A 18 1.15 -1.07 21.79
N ASN A 19 0.28 -0.08 21.61
CA ASN A 19 0.38 0.85 20.51
C ASN A 19 1.70 1.58 20.72
N ALA A 20 2.76 1.07 20.10
CA ALA A 20 3.96 1.84 19.81
C ALA A 20 3.61 2.89 18.74
N ALA A 21 2.64 3.75 19.03
CA ALA A 21 2.47 4.99 18.32
C ALA A 21 3.39 6.02 19.01
N LEU A 22 4.09 6.80 18.19
CA LEU A 22 4.79 8.04 18.54
C LEU A 22 6.24 7.92 19.02
N LEU A 23 7.09 7.44 18.12
CA LEU A 23 8.33 8.16 17.84
C LEU A 23 8.26 8.63 16.38
N SER A 24 7.57 9.76 16.18
CA SER A 24 7.39 10.41 14.88
C SER A 24 8.73 10.91 14.35
N GLY A 25 9.34 10.09 13.50
CA GLY A 25 10.52 10.40 12.70
C GLY A 25 10.41 9.69 11.34
N ALA A 26 11.23 10.10 10.37
CA ALA A 26 11.27 9.44 9.07
C ALA A 26 11.44 7.92 9.21
N LEU A 27 10.72 7.13 8.42
CA LEU A 27 10.81 5.67 8.45
C LEU A 27 12.27 5.23 8.25
N SER A 28 12.72 4.30 9.09
CA SER A 28 14.10 3.83 9.10
C SER A 28 14.19 2.42 8.54
N SER A 29 15.12 2.19 7.60
CA SER A 29 15.36 0.85 7.07
C SER A 29 15.77 -0.12 8.18
N GLY A 30 15.25 -1.34 8.13
CA GLY A 30 15.48 -2.39 9.11
C GLY A 30 14.45 -2.47 10.23
N ALA A 31 13.67 -1.42 10.47
CA ALA A 31 12.59 -1.41 11.47
C ALA A 31 11.30 -2.01 10.91
N ILE A 32 10.44 -2.53 11.80
CA ILE A 32 9.16 -3.14 11.47
C ILE A 32 8.03 -2.10 11.64
N TYR A 33 7.17 -2.00 10.63
CA TYR A 33 6.03 -1.10 10.60
C TYR A 33 4.77 -1.84 10.15
N SER A 34 3.68 -1.67 10.90
CA SER A 34 2.33 -2.08 10.49
C SER A 34 1.57 -0.82 10.08
N LEU A 35 1.60 -0.52 8.79
CA LEU A 35 0.90 0.63 8.21
C LEU A 35 -0.38 0.14 7.56
N ASP A 36 -1.51 0.75 7.90
CA ASP A 36 -2.83 0.29 7.46
C ASP A 36 -3.50 1.30 6.55
N PHE A 37 -4.12 0.78 5.50
CA PHE A 37 -4.78 1.56 4.46
C PHE A 37 -6.12 0.95 4.05
N VAL A 38 -6.96 1.80 3.46
CA VAL A 38 -8.15 1.36 2.72
C VAL A 38 -8.03 1.87 1.29
N ASP A 39 -8.10 0.95 0.33
CA ASP A 39 -7.98 1.31 -1.08
C ASP A 39 -9.29 1.86 -1.67
N ILE A 40 -9.24 2.28 -2.92
CA ILE A 40 -10.37 2.86 -3.68
C ILE A 40 -11.55 1.91 -3.83
N ASP A 41 -11.34 0.61 -3.64
CA ASP A 41 -12.35 -0.44 -3.76
C ASP A 41 -12.84 -0.92 -2.39
N GLY A 42 -12.29 -0.37 -1.29
CA GLY A 42 -12.67 -0.68 0.08
C GLY A 42 -11.88 -1.84 0.70
N ASN A 43 -10.83 -2.35 0.03
CA ASN A 43 -9.98 -3.38 0.58
C ASN A 43 -9.12 -2.80 1.71
N LYS A 44 -9.06 -3.51 2.84
CA LYS A 44 -8.11 -3.21 3.91
C LYS A 44 -6.76 -3.80 3.54
N LEU A 45 -5.70 -3.00 3.64
CA LEU A 45 -4.33 -3.36 3.28
C LEU A 45 -3.41 -3.05 4.45
N SER A 46 -2.41 -3.88 4.68
CA SER A 46 -1.37 -3.61 5.67
C SER A 46 0.02 -3.90 5.14
N THR A 47 1.06 -3.19 5.58
CA THR A 47 2.46 -3.58 5.25
C THR A 47 2.92 -4.84 5.96
N ALA A 48 2.19 -5.31 6.99
CA ALA A 48 2.56 -6.44 7.84
C ALA A 48 1.56 -7.62 7.79
N ASP A 49 0.79 -7.75 6.71
CA ASP A 49 -0.23 -8.79 6.52
C ASP A 49 0.25 -10.00 5.68
N GLY A 50 1.56 -10.27 5.66
CA GLY A 50 2.14 -11.46 5.03
C GLY A 50 2.55 -11.30 3.56
N HIS A 51 2.50 -10.08 3.01
CA HIS A 51 2.94 -9.77 1.64
C HIS A 51 4.24 -8.96 1.64
N VAL A 52 5.16 -9.30 0.74
CA VAL A 52 6.22 -8.37 0.35
C VAL A 52 5.56 -7.22 -0.40
N THR A 53 5.66 -6.00 0.13
CA THR A 53 4.86 -4.87 -0.34
C THR A 53 5.76 -3.77 -0.91
N VAL A 54 5.59 -3.47 -2.21
CA VAL A 54 6.09 -2.23 -2.82
C VAL A 54 5.05 -1.14 -2.57
N LEU A 55 5.37 -0.17 -1.73
CA LEU A 55 4.51 0.98 -1.46
C LEU A 55 5.04 2.19 -2.21
N VAL A 56 4.21 2.80 -3.04
CA VAL A 56 4.54 4.00 -3.81
C VAL A 56 3.66 5.15 -3.34
N LEU A 57 4.27 6.17 -2.77
CA LEU A 57 3.63 7.46 -2.52
C LEU A 57 3.86 8.36 -3.73
N ALA A 58 2.81 8.97 -4.27
CA ALA A 58 2.88 9.90 -5.39
C ALA A 58 1.75 10.92 -5.32
N THR A 59 1.90 12.10 -5.92
CA THR A 59 0.76 12.94 -6.30
C THR A 59 0.27 12.56 -7.69
N THR A 60 -0.80 13.22 -8.17
CA THR A 60 -1.29 13.03 -9.53
C THR A 60 -0.29 13.50 -10.61
N ALA A 61 0.68 14.35 -10.25
CA ALA A 61 1.73 14.84 -11.14
C ALA A 61 2.79 13.76 -11.44
N GLU A 62 3.08 12.86 -10.48
CA GLU A 62 4.08 11.80 -10.64
C GLU A 62 3.51 10.51 -11.22
N ARG A 63 2.38 10.60 -11.93
CA ARG A 63 1.72 9.45 -12.60
C ARG A 63 2.71 8.64 -13.46
N GLU A 64 3.55 9.32 -14.23
CA GLU A 64 4.49 8.62 -15.11
C GLU A 64 5.55 7.84 -14.32
N LYS A 65 5.99 8.39 -13.18
CA LYS A 65 6.90 7.67 -12.28
C LYS A 65 6.25 6.41 -11.73
N VAL A 66 4.98 6.48 -11.30
CA VAL A 66 4.23 5.31 -10.83
C VAL A 66 4.10 4.25 -11.93
N HIS A 67 3.81 4.68 -13.18
CA HIS A 67 3.74 3.77 -14.32
C HIS A 67 5.07 3.04 -14.54
N VAL A 68 6.18 3.78 -14.54
CA VAL A 68 7.53 3.21 -14.70
C VAL A 68 7.86 2.23 -13.57
N ILE A 69 7.44 2.48 -12.33
CA ILE A 69 7.60 1.49 -11.25
C ILE A 69 6.85 0.20 -11.55
N GLY A 70 5.59 0.30 -11.97
CA GLY A 70 4.80 -0.87 -12.36
C GLY A 70 5.47 -1.70 -13.46
N GLU A 71 6.10 -1.04 -14.44
CA GLU A 71 6.87 -1.70 -15.50
C GLU A 71 8.19 -2.31 -15.01
N ARG A 72 8.79 -1.75 -13.96
CA ARG A 72 10.02 -2.26 -13.34
C ARG A 72 9.78 -3.38 -12.33
N VAL A 73 8.53 -3.60 -11.88
CA VAL A 73 8.18 -4.75 -11.03
C VAL A 73 8.51 -6.04 -11.81
N PRO A 74 9.35 -6.92 -11.27
CA PRO A 74 9.76 -8.15 -11.95
C PRO A 74 8.59 -9.10 -12.21
N ASP A 75 8.68 -9.87 -13.30
CA ASP A 75 7.60 -10.77 -13.71
C ASP A 75 7.28 -11.87 -12.67
N PHE A 76 8.24 -12.30 -11.85
CA PHE A 76 8.01 -13.27 -10.78
C PHE A 76 7.09 -12.76 -9.65
N CYS A 77 6.85 -11.45 -9.58
CA CYS A 77 5.91 -10.83 -8.67
C CYS A 77 4.48 -10.78 -9.23
N LEU A 78 4.32 -10.84 -10.55
CA LEU A 78 3.01 -10.68 -11.20
C LEU A 78 2.11 -11.88 -10.89
N GLY A 79 0.86 -11.62 -10.49
CA GLY A 79 -0.11 -12.64 -10.11
C GLY A 79 0.29 -13.50 -8.89
N ASN A 80 1.42 -13.21 -8.26
CA ASN A 80 1.94 -13.99 -7.13
C ASN A 80 1.38 -13.42 -5.82
N PRO A 81 0.58 -14.18 -5.06
CA PRO A 81 -0.08 -13.66 -3.86
C PRO A 81 0.88 -13.32 -2.72
N ASN A 82 2.18 -13.64 -2.82
CA ASN A 82 3.16 -13.22 -1.83
C ASN A 82 3.65 -11.78 -2.03
N TYR A 83 3.36 -11.16 -3.18
CA TYR A 83 3.80 -9.82 -3.53
C TYR A 83 2.61 -8.92 -3.76
N ARG A 84 2.79 -7.64 -3.44
CA ARG A 84 1.76 -6.61 -3.66
C ARG A 84 2.41 -5.27 -3.94
N MET A 85 1.80 -4.50 -4.82
CA MET A 85 2.11 -3.08 -4.98
C MET A 85 0.93 -2.22 -4.52
N ILE A 86 1.17 -1.31 -3.58
CA ILE A 86 0.20 -0.33 -3.09
C ILE A 86 0.62 1.04 -3.59
N THR A 87 -0.25 1.75 -4.29
CA THR A 87 -0.03 3.15 -4.70
C THR A 87 -0.88 4.09 -3.85
N ILE A 88 -0.25 4.97 -3.08
CA ILE A 88 -0.92 6.06 -2.37
C ILE A 88 -0.87 7.31 -3.25
N VAL A 89 -2.04 7.79 -3.66
CA VAL A 89 -2.21 9.05 -4.39
C VAL A 89 -2.53 10.16 -3.40
N ARG A 90 -1.54 11.00 -3.11
CA ARG A 90 -1.68 12.18 -2.26
C ARG A 90 -2.30 13.33 -3.06
N PHE A 91 -3.38 13.90 -2.52
CA PHE A 91 -3.98 15.13 -3.04
C PHE A 91 -3.49 16.32 -2.22
N THR A 92 -2.87 17.29 -2.88
CA THR A 92 -2.29 18.47 -2.22
C THR A 92 -3.30 19.60 -2.01
N SER A 93 -4.43 19.59 -2.72
CA SER A 93 -5.50 20.57 -2.57
C SER A 93 -6.64 20.04 -1.69
N ARG A 94 -7.31 20.95 -0.97
CA ARG A 94 -8.54 20.59 -0.25
C ARG A 94 -9.66 20.31 -1.26
N HIS A 95 -10.25 19.13 -1.14
CA HIS A 95 -11.39 18.73 -1.97
C HIS A 95 -12.68 18.74 -1.15
N THR A 96 -13.75 19.33 -1.70
CA THR A 96 -15.12 19.17 -1.18
C THR A 96 -15.58 17.72 -1.35
N ALA A 97 -16.65 17.30 -0.67
CA ALA A 97 -17.20 15.95 -0.84
C ALA A 97 -17.53 15.61 -2.30
N ILE A 98 -18.07 16.58 -3.06
CA ILE A 98 -18.35 16.43 -4.49
C ILE A 98 -17.04 16.32 -5.28
N GLY A 99 -16.06 17.17 -4.99
CA GLY A 99 -14.73 17.12 -5.62
C GLY A 99 -14.02 15.78 -5.40
N ARG A 100 -14.11 15.22 -4.17
CA ARG A 100 -13.57 13.89 -3.85
C ARG A 100 -14.20 12.80 -4.71
N ARG A 101 -15.53 12.80 -4.89
CA ARG A 101 -16.23 11.82 -5.73
C ARG A 101 -15.77 11.86 -7.19
N ILE A 102 -15.62 13.07 -7.75
CA ILE A 102 -15.13 13.27 -9.13
C ILE A 102 -13.70 12.76 -9.27
N ALA A 103 -12.82 13.15 -8.34
CA ALA A 103 -11.43 12.71 -8.32
C ALA A 103 -11.32 11.17 -8.20
N THR A 104 -12.12 10.55 -7.33
CA THR A 104 -12.18 9.09 -7.20
C THR A 104 -12.60 8.42 -8.50
N ALA A 105 -13.65 8.89 -9.17
CA ALA A 105 -14.08 8.34 -10.45
C ALA A 105 -12.98 8.44 -11.52
N LEU A 106 -12.27 9.58 -11.58
CA LEU A 106 -11.16 9.77 -12.49
C LEU A 106 -9.99 8.82 -12.20
N VAL A 107 -9.61 8.64 -10.93
CA VAL A 107 -8.55 7.69 -10.56
C VAL A 107 -8.97 6.26 -10.84
N LYS A 108 -10.22 5.87 -10.54
CA LYS A 108 -10.75 4.53 -10.87
C LYS A 108 -10.67 4.24 -12.36
N HIS A 109 -11.04 5.21 -13.21
CA HIS A 109 -10.92 5.05 -14.65
C HIS A 109 -9.47 4.78 -15.07
N ARG A 110 -8.51 5.56 -14.55
CA ARG A 110 -7.07 5.39 -14.82
C ARG A 110 -6.52 4.06 -14.32
N VAL A 111 -6.96 3.61 -13.15
CA VAL A 111 -6.61 2.28 -12.61
C VAL A 111 -7.11 1.18 -13.54
N ASN A 112 -8.31 1.30 -14.11
CA ASN A 112 -8.83 0.35 -15.09
C ASN A 112 -8.06 0.38 -16.42
N GLU A 113 -7.53 1.54 -16.84
CA GLU A 113 -6.61 1.60 -17.98
C GLU A 113 -5.27 0.93 -17.68
N ALA A 114 -4.71 1.16 -16.48
CA ALA A 114 -3.48 0.52 -16.05
C ALA A 114 -3.65 -1.01 -15.95
N ALA A 115 -4.79 -1.47 -15.43
CA ALA A 115 -5.14 -2.90 -15.40
C ALA A 115 -5.18 -3.51 -16.80
N ARG A 116 -5.78 -2.83 -17.79
CA ARG A 116 -5.79 -3.31 -19.18
C ARG A 116 -4.40 -3.43 -19.78
N ARG A 117 -3.50 -2.48 -19.50
CA ARG A 117 -2.09 -2.57 -19.93
C ARG A 117 -1.37 -3.73 -19.23
N LEU A 118 -1.56 -3.86 -17.91
CA LEU A 118 -0.97 -4.93 -17.12
C LEU A 118 -1.46 -6.31 -17.53
N GLN A 119 -2.73 -6.44 -17.95
CA GLN A 119 -3.29 -7.69 -18.46
C GLN A 119 -2.48 -8.23 -19.65
N GLY A 120 -2.00 -7.37 -20.55
CA GLY A 120 -1.13 -7.80 -21.65
C GLY A 120 0.17 -8.46 -21.17
N ARG A 121 0.77 -7.97 -20.09
CA ARG A 121 1.93 -8.60 -19.45
C ARG A 121 1.57 -9.91 -18.75
N TYR A 122 0.37 -10.01 -18.16
CA TYR A 122 -0.13 -11.23 -17.54
C TYR A 122 -0.35 -12.32 -18.58
N ASP A 123 -0.98 -11.98 -19.70
CA ASP A 123 -1.26 -12.88 -20.80
C ASP A 123 0.05 -13.40 -21.43
N ALA A 124 1.03 -12.52 -21.64
CA ALA A 124 2.37 -12.89 -22.13
C ALA A 124 3.09 -13.87 -21.19
N ASN A 125 2.87 -13.74 -19.88
CA ASN A 125 3.40 -14.64 -18.84
C ASN A 125 2.48 -15.83 -18.53
N LYS A 126 1.40 -16.03 -19.30
CA LYS A 126 0.41 -17.12 -19.12
C LYS A 126 -0.26 -17.12 -17.74
N ILE A 127 -0.45 -15.93 -17.15
CA ILE A 127 -1.11 -15.74 -15.86
C ILE A 127 -2.62 -15.61 -16.10
N SER A 128 -3.40 -16.64 -15.74
CA SER A 128 -4.86 -16.69 -15.94
C SER A 128 -5.68 -15.83 -14.95
N ARG A 129 -5.07 -14.84 -14.31
CA ARG A 129 -5.69 -13.99 -13.28
C ARG A 129 -6.01 -12.61 -13.88
N ASP A 130 -7.11 -12.03 -13.42
CA ASP A 130 -7.46 -10.64 -13.73
C ASP A 130 -6.47 -9.67 -13.06
N ALA A 131 -5.67 -8.98 -13.87
CA ALA A 131 -4.67 -8.03 -13.40
C ALA A 131 -5.25 -6.88 -12.57
N ARG A 132 -6.54 -6.54 -12.75
CA ARG A 132 -7.20 -5.49 -11.95
C ARG A 132 -7.26 -5.84 -10.47
N LYS A 133 -7.29 -7.13 -10.13
CA LYS A 133 -7.31 -7.64 -8.75
C LYS A 133 -5.97 -7.52 -8.02
N ASP A 134 -4.91 -7.16 -8.75
CA ASP A 134 -3.56 -7.01 -8.21
C ASP A 134 -3.09 -5.54 -8.23
N ILE A 135 -4.00 -4.60 -8.53
CA ILE A 135 -3.74 -3.15 -8.43
C ILE A 135 -4.46 -2.59 -7.21
N PHE A 136 -3.68 -2.10 -6.26
CA PHE A 136 -4.16 -1.52 -5.02
C PHE A 136 -3.81 -0.04 -4.98
N THR A 137 -4.83 0.82 -4.93
CA THR A 137 -4.67 2.28 -4.96
C THR A 137 -5.40 2.93 -3.81
N VAL A 138 -4.69 3.70 -2.98
CA VAL A 138 -5.21 4.46 -1.84
C VAL A 138 -5.33 5.92 -2.26
N LEU A 139 -6.46 6.58 -1.98
CA LEU A 139 -6.63 8.02 -2.20
C LEU A 139 -6.45 8.74 -0.88
N ASP A 140 -5.41 9.55 -0.80
CA ASP A 140 -5.07 10.30 0.40
C ASP A 140 -5.49 11.76 0.25
N PHE A 141 -6.77 12.02 0.55
CA PHE A 141 -7.37 13.36 0.44
C PHE A 141 -7.12 14.25 1.67
N ASP A 142 -6.80 13.66 2.82
CA ASP A 142 -6.64 14.35 4.09
C ASP A 142 -5.25 14.20 4.70
N GLY A 143 -4.36 13.42 4.08
CA GLY A 143 -3.00 13.20 4.55
C GLY A 143 -2.89 12.05 5.55
N SER A 144 -3.98 11.39 5.93
CA SER A 144 -3.97 10.32 6.92
C SER A 144 -3.16 9.09 6.47
N ALA A 145 -3.17 8.75 5.18
CA ALA A 145 -2.39 7.62 4.69
C ALA A 145 -0.90 7.99 4.58
N SER A 146 -0.58 9.18 4.07
CA SER A 146 0.81 9.54 3.83
C SER A 146 1.55 10.10 5.04
N SER A 147 0.86 10.59 6.08
CA SER A 147 1.46 10.96 7.37
C SER A 147 2.03 9.77 8.13
N GLN A 148 1.52 8.55 7.88
CA GLN A 148 2.11 7.32 8.39
C GLN A 148 3.53 7.05 7.85
N LEU A 149 3.92 7.72 6.76
CA LEU A 149 5.21 7.49 6.09
C LEU A 149 6.29 8.52 6.46
N ASP A 150 5.91 9.70 6.95
CA ASP A 150 6.80 10.79 7.36
C ASP A 150 5.98 11.93 7.97
N ASP A 151 6.50 12.55 9.02
CA ASP A 151 5.88 13.68 9.73
C ASP A 151 6.50 15.03 9.29
N SER A 152 7.46 15.04 8.36
CA SER A 152 8.14 16.27 7.98
C SER A 152 7.25 17.20 7.14
N ALA A 153 7.29 18.50 7.46
CA ALA A 153 6.67 19.57 6.67
C ALA A 153 7.21 19.69 5.22
N GLN A 154 8.20 18.86 4.86
CA GLN A 154 8.80 18.72 3.53
C GLN A 154 8.56 17.32 2.93
N ALA A 155 7.49 16.63 3.32
CA ALA A 155 7.17 15.29 2.85
C ALA A 155 7.26 15.22 1.31
N ALA A 156 8.24 14.45 0.82
CA ALA A 156 8.53 14.35 -0.61
C ALA A 156 7.26 14.00 -1.41
N PRO A 157 7.05 14.59 -2.58
CA PRO A 157 5.86 14.34 -3.40
C PRO A 157 5.83 12.92 -3.96
N PHE A 158 6.98 12.26 -4.02
CA PHE A 158 7.14 10.89 -4.49
C PHE A 158 8.10 10.10 -3.61
N ARG A 159 7.72 8.87 -3.26
CA ARG A 159 8.59 7.88 -2.62
C ARG A 159 8.24 6.46 -3.05
N VAL A 160 9.24 5.59 -3.04
CA VAL A 160 9.08 4.14 -3.17
C VAL A 160 9.65 3.50 -1.92
N LEU A 161 8.89 2.63 -1.28
CA LEU A 161 9.28 1.86 -0.10
C LEU A 161 9.03 0.39 -0.37
N VAL A 162 9.89 -0.49 0.13
CA VAL A 162 9.71 -1.94 0.02
C VAL A 162 9.71 -2.53 1.42
N PHE A 163 8.63 -3.22 1.75
CA PHE A 163 8.43 -3.89 3.02
C PHE A 163 8.50 -5.40 2.83
N ALA A 164 9.15 -6.10 3.76
CA ALA A 164 9.07 -7.55 3.89
C ALA A 164 7.70 -7.98 4.42
N ARG A 165 7.46 -9.30 4.45
CA ARG A 165 6.16 -9.90 4.81
C ARG A 165 5.69 -9.57 6.24
N ASP A 166 6.62 -9.30 7.13
CA ASP A 166 6.40 -8.95 8.54
C ASP A 166 6.28 -7.43 8.77
N GLY A 167 6.35 -6.63 7.71
CA GLY A 167 6.36 -5.16 7.80
C GLY A 167 7.74 -4.55 7.99
N LYS A 168 8.84 -5.31 7.93
CA LYS A 168 10.19 -4.75 7.96
C LYS A 168 10.46 -3.88 6.74
N LEU A 169 10.80 -2.60 6.92
CA LEU A 169 11.21 -1.72 5.83
C LEU A 169 12.60 -2.13 5.32
N LEU A 170 12.69 -2.59 4.07
CA LEU A 170 13.93 -3.07 3.49
C LEU A 170 14.69 -1.97 2.74
N ALA A 171 13.96 -1.17 1.96
CA ALA A 171 14.54 -0.12 1.15
C ALA A 171 13.56 1.03 0.95
N GLN A 172 14.12 2.23 0.70
CA GLN A 172 13.36 3.41 0.37
C GLN A 172 14.10 4.29 -0.64
N TRP A 173 13.35 4.97 -1.49
CA TRP A 173 13.86 5.92 -2.48
C TRP A 173 12.93 7.13 -2.59
N THR A 174 13.51 8.29 -2.88
CA THR A 174 12.78 9.54 -3.17
C THR A 174 12.58 9.77 -4.67
N ASP A 175 13.07 8.84 -5.50
CA ASP A 175 12.85 8.81 -6.95
C ASP A 175 12.73 7.35 -7.43
N VAL A 176 12.49 7.15 -8.72
CA VAL A 176 12.23 5.83 -9.32
C VAL A 176 13.50 4.95 -9.27
N PRO A 177 13.59 3.91 -8.41
CA PRO A 177 14.72 2.98 -8.42
C PRO A 177 14.85 2.29 -9.78
N SER A 178 16.09 1.96 -10.17
CA SER A 178 16.32 1.14 -11.37
C SER A 178 15.64 -0.23 -11.26
N ALA A 179 15.36 -0.86 -12.40
CA ALA A 179 14.77 -2.21 -12.43
C ALA A 179 15.62 -3.22 -11.64
N LYS A 180 16.95 -3.09 -11.72
CA LYS A 180 17.89 -3.94 -10.97
C LYS A 180 17.76 -3.73 -9.46
N GLN A 181 17.81 -2.48 -8.99
CA GLN A 181 17.67 -2.17 -7.56
C GLN A 181 16.35 -2.70 -6.99
N LEU A 182 15.24 -2.51 -7.72
CA LEU A 182 13.94 -3.01 -7.28
C LEU A 182 13.89 -4.54 -7.26
N ALA A 183 14.42 -5.18 -8.31
CA ALA A 183 14.44 -6.64 -8.40
C ALA A 183 15.32 -7.30 -7.33
N ASP A 184 16.47 -6.72 -7.02
CA ASP A 184 17.41 -7.27 -6.03
C ASP A 184 16.76 -7.28 -4.63
N VAL A 185 16.15 -6.16 -4.21
CA VAL A 185 15.44 -6.09 -2.92
C VAL A 185 14.25 -7.05 -2.87
N LEU A 186 13.46 -7.14 -3.94
CA LEU A 186 12.29 -8.04 -3.99
C LEU A 186 12.67 -9.53 -3.92
N LYS A 187 13.84 -9.92 -4.44
CA LYS A 187 14.34 -11.30 -4.34
C LYS A 187 14.79 -11.65 -2.92
N GLU A 188 15.45 -10.72 -2.23
CA GLU A 188 15.92 -10.90 -0.85
C GLU A 188 14.76 -10.96 0.16
N SER A 189 13.59 -10.47 -0.23
CA SER A 189 12.38 -10.41 0.60
C SER A 189 11.57 -11.71 0.65
N ARG A 190 11.96 -12.72 -0.14
CA ARG A 190 11.20 -13.96 -0.38
C ARG A 190 11.23 -14.92 0.81
#